data_AF-A0A925HSY4-F1
#
_entry.id   AF-A0A925HSY4-F1
#
_cell.length_a   1.000
_cell.length_b   1.000
_cell.length_c   1.000
_cell.angle_alpha   90.00
_cell.angle_beta   90.00
_cell.angle_gamma   90.00
#
_symmetry.space_group_name_H-M   'P 1'
#
loop_
_entity.id
_entity.type
_entity.pdbx_description
1 polymer ?
#
loop_
_entity_poly.entity_id
_entity_poly.type
_entity_poly.pdbx_seq_one_letter_code
_entity_poly.pdbx_strand_id
1 'polypeptide(L)' 'MIDLRYLKKVLEMLDESTVDSLEITSDKGMKLRVSKSPVQRGGAMMGAQMIPAPAPVAAAPAAA' A
#
# COMPACT_ATOMS: atom_id res chain seq x y z
N MET A 1 -15.32 -6.59 -23.12
CA MET A 1 -14.25 -5.56 -23.08
C MET A 1 -14.49 -4.71 -21.85
N ILE A 2 -13.44 -4.39 -21.09
CA ILE A 2 -13.54 -3.43 -19.98
C ILE A 2 -13.84 -2.05 -20.56
N ASP A 3 -14.84 -1.35 -20.02
CA ASP A 3 -15.17 0.00 -20.45
C ASP A 3 -14.21 1.01 -19.79
N LEU A 4 -13.40 1.68 -20.61
CA LEU A 4 -12.41 2.66 -20.16
C LEU A 4 -13.05 3.94 -19.59
N ARG A 5 -14.28 4.28 -19.98
CA ARG A 5 -15.00 5.45 -19.44
C ARG A 5 -15.44 5.19 -18.01
N TYR A 6 -15.89 3.97 -17.73
CA TYR A 6 -16.18 3.55 -16.36
C TYR A 6 -14.91 3.60 -15.50
N LEU A 7 -13.79 3.11 -16.02
CA LEU A 7 -12.51 3.12 -15.31
C LEU A 7 -12.02 4.54 -15.00
N LYS A 8 -12.18 5.48 -15.96
CA LYS A 8 -11.87 6.91 -15.75
C LYS A 8 -12.70 7.52 -14.63
N LYS A 9 -14.01 7.24 -14.60
CA LYS A 9 -14.89 7.77 -13.55
C LYS A 9 -14.53 7.20 -12.17
N VAL A 10 -14.17 5.93 -12.08
CA VAL A 10 -13.69 5.31 -10.83
C VAL A 10 -12.39 5.95 -10.35
N LEU A 11 -11.47 6.28 -11.27
CA LEU A 11 -10.24 7.00 -10.94
C LEU A 11 -10.51 8.42 -10.44
N GLU A 12 -11.40 9.16 -11.09
CA GLU A 12 -11.80 10.51 -10.64
C GLU A 12 -12.42 10.45 -9.23
N MET A 13 -13.33 9.50 -8.99
CA MET A 13 -13.92 9.29 -7.66
C MET A 13 -12.89 8.87 -6.59
N LEU A 14 -11.89 8.08 -6.96
CA LEU A 14 -10.79 7.68 -6.06
C LEU A 14 -9.87 8.87 -5.75
N ASP A 15 -9.64 9.76 -6.70
CA ASP A 15 -8.78 10.93 -6.52
C ASP A 15 -9.42 11.99 -5.62
N GLU A 16 -10.72 12.21 -5.77
CA GLU A 16 -11.52 13.07 -4.89
C GLU A 16 -11.73 12.48 -3.50
N SER A 17 -11.53 11.16 -3.33
CA SER A 17 -11.68 10.46 -2.07
C SER A 17 -10.39 10.43 -1.24
N THR A 18 -10.53 10.36 0.08
CA THR A 18 -9.42 10.13 1.02
C THR A 18 -8.99 8.66 1.09
N VAL A 19 -9.50 7.81 0.20
CA VAL A 19 -9.35 6.36 0.25
C VAL A 19 -8.19 5.92 -0.64
N ASP A 20 -7.29 5.09 -0.11
CA ASP A 20 -6.08 4.70 -0.84
C ASP A 20 -6.31 3.53 -1.84
N SER A 21 -7.41 2.78 -1.72
CA SER A 21 -7.77 1.71 -2.66
C SER A 21 -9.27 1.42 -2.70
N LEU A 22 -9.77 1.14 -3.91
CA LEU A 22 -11.13 0.69 -4.18
C LEU A 22 -11.11 -0.71 -4.82
N GLU A 23 -11.91 -1.62 -4.29
CA GLU A 23 -12.15 -2.95 -4.88
C GLU A 23 -13.61 -3.03 -5.36
N ILE A 24 -13.80 -3.30 -6.64
CA ILE A 24 -15.11 -3.49 -7.27
C ILE A 24 -15.21 -4.95 -7.68
N THR A 25 -16.20 -5.65 -7.11
CA THR A 25 -16.57 -6.99 -7.55
C THR A 25 -17.82 -6.88 -8.42
N SER A 26 -17.72 -7.27 -9.69
CA SER A 26 -18.89 -7.44 -10.57
C SER A 26 -19.60 -8.77 -10.28
N ASP A 27 -20.91 -8.82 -10.55
CA ASP A 27 -21.77 -10.00 -10.37
C ASP A 27 -21.30 -11.23 -11.15
N LYS A 28 -20.56 -11.02 -12.23
CA LYS A 28 -19.94 -12.09 -13.04
C LYS A 28 -18.58 -12.57 -12.50
N GLY A 29 -18.24 -12.22 -11.26
CA GLY A 29 -17.00 -12.62 -10.59
C GLY A 29 -15.75 -11.84 -11.00
N MET A 30 -15.90 -10.78 -11.80
CA MET A 30 -14.77 -9.93 -12.21
C MET A 30 -14.42 -8.97 -11.07
N LYS A 31 -13.17 -9.01 -10.60
CA LYS A 31 -12.65 -8.10 -9.56
C LYS A 31 -11.74 -7.06 -10.18
N LEU A 32 -12.05 -5.78 -9.96
CA LEU A 32 -11.22 -4.65 -10.36
C LEU A 32 -10.71 -3.96 -9.09
N ARG A 33 -9.39 -3.93 -8.93
CA ARG A 33 -8.75 -3.23 -7.81
C ARG A 33 -8.01 -2.00 -8.34
N VAL A 34 -8.39 -0.83 -7.84
CA VAL A 34 -7.75 0.46 -8.13
C VAL A 34 -7.11 0.95 -6.83
N SER A 35 -5.87 1.41 -6.89
CA SER A 35 -5.14 1.90 -5.72
C SER A 35 -4.35 3.14 -6.09
N LYS A 36 -4.35 4.14 -5.20
CA LYS A 36 -3.55 5.35 -5.37
C LYS A 36 -2.08 4.96 -5.21
N SER A 37 -1.28 5.13 -6.26
CA SER A 37 0.14 4.82 -6.18
C SER A 37 0.80 5.78 -5.19
N PRO A 38 1.61 5.29 -4.23
CA PRO A 38 2.29 6.16 -3.27
C PRO A 38 3.27 7.14 -3.95
N VAL A 39 3.62 6.87 -5.22
CA VAL A 39 4.46 7.72 -6.07
C VAL A 39 3.80 9.05 -6.49
N GLN A 40 2.47 9.20 -6.37
CA GLN A 40 1.79 10.46 -6.74
C GLN A 40 1.42 11.37 -5.57
N ARG A 41 1.60 10.95 -4.31
CA ARG A 41 1.65 11.89 -3.18
C ARG A 41 3.06 12.50 -3.15
N GLY A 42 3.26 13.58 -3.89
CA GLY A 42 4.51 14.33 -3.92
C GLY A 42 5.04 14.62 -2.51
N GLY A 43 6.17 14.01 -2.18
CA GLY A 43 6.81 14.14 -0.87
C GLY A 43 7.85 13.04 -0.70
N ALA A 44 9.12 13.42 -0.77
CA ALA A 44 10.27 12.55 -0.65
C ALA A 44 10.13 11.49 0.45
N MET A 45 10.10 10.21 0.08
CA MET A 45 10.55 9.13 0.96
C MET A 45 12.08 9.03 0.82
N MET A 46 12.75 10.10 1.25
CA MET A 46 14.14 10.04 1.63
C MET A 46 14.16 9.35 3.00
N GLY A 47 14.65 8.11 3.04
CA GLY A 47 14.95 7.43 4.29
C GLY A 47 14.10 6.19 4.57
N ALA A 48 14.55 5.05 4.06
CA ALA A 48 14.54 3.84 4.86
C ALA A 48 15.97 3.31 4.91
N GLN A 49 16.82 4.00 5.68
CA GLN A 49 18.02 3.36 6.19
C GLN A 49 17.55 2.18 7.05
N MET A 50 17.71 0.97 6.51
CA MET A 50 17.60 -0.25 7.30
C MET A 50 18.78 -0.25 8.29
N ILE A 51 18.55 0.25 9.49
CA ILE A 51 19.44 0.03 10.62
C ILE A 51 19.02 -1.33 11.21
N PRO A 52 19.85 -2.39 11.13
CA PRO A 52 19.55 -3.64 11.81
C PRO A 52 19.51 -3.39 13.33
N ALA A 53 18.41 -3.81 13.96
CA ALA A 53 18.20 -3.71 15.40
C ALA A 53 19.24 -4.55 16.17
N PRO A 54 19.75 -4.06 17.33
CA PRO A 54 20.66 -4.84 18.14
C PRO A 54 19.94 -6.04 18.76
N ALA A 55 20.52 -7.23 18.60
CA ALA A 55 20.02 -8.45 19.22
C ALA A 55 20.15 -8.37 20.76
N PRO A 56 19.16 -8.87 21.52
CA PRO A 56 19.23 -8.88 22.98
C PRO A 56 20.34 -9.81 23.48
N VAL A 57 21.09 -9.30 24.46
CA VAL A 57 22.15 -9.96 25.21
C VAL A 57 21.68 -11.30 25.80
N ALA A 58 22.36 -12.38 25.45
CA ALA A 58 22.23 -13.65 26.15
C ALA A 58 22.96 -13.54 27.50
N ALA A 59 22.21 -13.73 28.58
CA ALA A 59 22.73 -13.77 29.94
C ALA A 59 23.78 -14.88 30.10
N ALA A 60 24.95 -14.52 30.66
CA ALA A 60 25.96 -15.46 31.09
C ALA A 60 25.46 -16.23 32.34
N PRO A 61 25.63 -17.56 32.42
CA PRO A 61 25.60 -18.22 33.71
C PRO A 61 26.98 -18.09 34.36
N ALA A 62 27.00 -17.52 35.56
CA ALA A 62 28.12 -17.62 36.49
C ALA A 62 28.29 -19.08 36.93
N ALA A 63 29.53 -19.59 36.90
CA ALA A 63 29.91 -20.84 37.53
C ALA A 63 31.09 -20.58 38.48
N ALA A 64 31.01 -21.28 39.61
CA ALA A 64 31.74 -21.14 40.87
C ALA A 64 33.25 -21.43 40.78
#